data_AF-A0A1G6TAP5-F1
#
_entry.id   AF-A0A1G6TAP5-F1
#
_cell.length_a   1.000
_cell.length_b   1.000
_cell.length_c   1.000
_cell.angle_alpha   90.00
_cell.angle_beta   90.00
_cell.angle_gamma   90.00
#
_symmetry.space_group_name_H-M   'P 1'
#
loop_
_entity.id
_entity.type
_entity.pdbx_description
1 polymer ?
#
loop_
_entity_poly.entity_id
_entity_poly.type
_entity_poly.pdbx_seq_one_letter_code
_entity_poly.pdbx_strand_id
1 'polypeptide(L)'
;MPIKEDAQRLRLLSDDLTSKAHAWLTRLSSWLDETNRMAAVILGYSAGHGAVTAVLGAARDRLDELDQALTQSARTLSDAADHHDRKNEGVTDAKSPPATPGAAEFGHARSTNYRKTFFDAHPHLKGQVVVHHAVERQAAQIYPDAGLTDEEIHSLENLRGVPKGEANNLVHLSRLRKAWNAFYDENIIATKQDLLDFATKMDDEHGTQFRPPVR
;
A
#
# COMPACT_ATOMS: atom_id res chain seq x y z
N MET A 1 -5.67 -17.21 -16.44
CA MET A 1 -5.65 -16.01 -17.30
C MET A 1 -5.26 -14.81 -16.45
N PRO A 2 -3.96 -14.61 -16.15
CA PRO A 2 -3.48 -13.47 -15.37
C PRO A 2 -3.00 -12.29 -16.24
N ILE A 3 -2.48 -12.55 -17.45
CA ILE A 3 -1.71 -11.55 -18.22
C ILE A 3 -2.54 -10.35 -18.73
N LYS A 4 -3.79 -10.56 -19.17
CA LYS A 4 -4.66 -9.43 -19.59
C LYS A 4 -5.12 -8.61 -18.39
N GLU A 5 -5.38 -9.26 -17.26
CA GLU A 5 -5.67 -8.59 -16.00
C GLU A 5 -4.43 -7.80 -15.51
N ASP A 6 -3.23 -8.36 -15.66
CA ASP A 6 -1.98 -7.72 -15.26
C ASP A 6 -1.63 -6.51 -16.14
N ALA A 7 -1.85 -6.57 -17.45
CA ALA A 7 -1.68 -5.43 -18.35
C ALA A 7 -2.69 -4.32 -18.06
N GLN A 8 -3.95 -4.66 -17.81
CA GLN A 8 -4.98 -3.70 -17.41
C GLN A 8 -4.71 -3.10 -16.02
N ARG A 9 -4.20 -3.90 -15.08
CA ARG A 9 -3.74 -3.44 -13.76
C ARG A 9 -2.57 -2.49 -13.86
N LEU A 10 -1.57 -2.79 -14.69
CA LEU A 10 -0.42 -1.92 -14.91
C LEU A 10 -0.85 -0.55 -15.45
N ARG A 11 -1.85 -0.51 -16.35
CA ARG A 11 -2.45 0.73 -16.84
C ARG A 11 -3.14 1.52 -15.72
N LEU A 12 -4.03 0.87 -14.95
CA LEU A 12 -4.74 1.52 -13.86
C LEU A 12 -3.79 2.07 -12.77
N LEU A 13 -2.73 1.32 -12.45
CA LEU A 13 -1.69 1.73 -11.51
C LEU A 13 -0.90 2.93 -12.05
N SER A 14 -0.52 2.89 -13.32
CA SER A 14 0.19 3.98 -13.99
C SER A 14 -0.66 5.26 -14.02
N ASP A 15 -1.94 5.15 -14.36
CA ASP A 15 -2.86 6.28 -14.44
C ASP A 15 -3.15 6.90 -13.06
N ASP A 16 -3.38 6.06 -12.04
CA ASP A 16 -3.62 6.52 -10.67
C ASP A 16 -2.38 7.21 -10.06
N LEU A 17 -1.19 6.60 -10.19
CA LEU A 17 0.06 7.18 -9.72
C LEU A 17 0.33 8.53 -10.40
N THR A 18 0.15 8.60 -11.72
CA THR A 18 0.38 9.83 -12.49
C THR A 18 -0.62 10.91 -12.10
N SER A 19 -1.90 10.57 -11.93
CA SER A 19 -2.94 11.50 -11.48
C SER A 19 -2.66 12.09 -10.09
N LYS A 20 -2.30 11.23 -9.13
CA LYS A 20 -1.96 11.65 -7.76
C LYS A 20 -0.68 12.48 -7.71
N ALA A 21 0.35 12.05 -8.43
CA ALA A 21 1.60 12.80 -8.54
C ALA A 21 1.36 14.17 -9.18
N HIS A 22 0.61 14.24 -10.27
CA HIS A 22 0.26 15.49 -10.94
C HIS A 22 -0.53 16.44 -10.02
N ALA A 23 -1.52 15.91 -9.27
CA ALA A 23 -2.29 16.70 -8.31
C ALA A 23 -1.42 17.27 -7.18
N TRP A 24 -0.45 16.49 -6.69
CA TRP A 24 0.50 16.94 -5.68
C TRP A 24 1.49 17.98 -6.23
N LEU A 25 2.09 17.71 -7.39
CA LEU A 25 3.01 18.62 -8.08
C LEU A 25 2.33 19.96 -8.38
N THR A 26 1.10 19.95 -8.87
CA THR A 26 0.32 21.17 -9.13
C THR A 26 0.16 22.05 -7.88
N ARG A 27 -0.11 21.43 -6.73
CA ARG A 27 -0.24 22.16 -5.45
C ARG A 27 1.09 22.78 -5.02
N LEU A 28 2.18 22.02 -5.11
CA LEU A 28 3.51 22.48 -4.71
C LEU A 28 4.02 23.60 -5.63
N SER A 29 3.81 23.43 -6.93
CA SER A 29 4.10 24.43 -7.95
C SER A 29 3.32 25.72 -7.73
N SER A 30 2.03 25.63 -7.43
CA SER A 30 1.21 26.81 -7.10
C SER A 30 1.71 27.54 -5.85
N TRP A 31 2.16 26.79 -4.84
CA TRP A 31 2.76 27.38 -3.64
C TRP A 31 4.10 28.07 -3.94
N LEU A 32 4.95 27.48 -4.79
CA LEU A 32 6.20 28.12 -5.22
C LEU A 32 5.93 29.41 -6.02
N ASP A 33 4.95 29.39 -6.92
CA ASP A 33 4.54 30.56 -7.70
C ASP A 33 4.04 31.69 -6.80
N GLU A 34 3.22 31.35 -5.79
CA GLU A 34 2.77 32.33 -4.79
C GLU A 34 3.92 32.86 -3.94
N THR A 35 4.80 31.98 -3.47
CA THR A 35 5.97 32.36 -2.68
C THR A 35 6.92 33.27 -3.47
N ASN A 36 7.12 32.99 -4.75
CA ASN A 36 7.93 33.81 -5.64
C ASN A 36 7.30 35.20 -5.86
N ARG A 37 5.97 35.26 -6.05
CA ARG A 37 5.23 36.52 -6.13
C ARG A 37 5.35 37.34 -4.84
N MET A 38 5.16 36.71 -3.69
CA MET A 38 5.30 37.36 -2.38
C MET A 38 6.73 37.84 -2.14
N ALA A 39 7.74 37.04 -2.47
CA ALA A 39 9.14 37.42 -2.36
C ALA A 39 9.47 38.64 -3.23
N ALA A 40 8.88 38.73 -4.43
CA ALA A 40 9.01 39.91 -5.29
C ALA A 40 8.37 41.18 -4.72
N VAL A 41 7.18 41.05 -4.12
CA VAL A 41 6.49 42.19 -3.49
C VAL A 41 7.22 42.66 -2.22
N ILE A 42 7.62 41.74 -1.36
CA ILE A 42 8.20 42.04 -0.03
C ILE A 42 9.64 42.53 -0.16
N LEU A 43 10.45 41.85 -0.97
CA LEU A 43 11.88 42.16 -1.08
C LEU A 43 12.15 43.27 -2.09
N GLY A 44 11.22 43.55 -3.02
CA GLY A 44 11.36 44.59 -4.04
C GLY A 44 12.71 44.50 -4.78
N TYR A 45 13.41 45.63 -4.92
CA TYR A 45 14.76 45.71 -5.51
C TYR A 45 15.90 45.59 -4.48
N SER A 46 15.66 44.99 -3.31
CA SER A 46 16.73 44.82 -2.32
C SER A 46 17.84 43.88 -2.83
N ALA A 47 19.08 44.14 -2.41
CA ALA A 47 20.21 43.28 -2.72
C ALA A 47 19.95 41.86 -2.16
N GLY A 48 19.90 40.86 -3.05
CA GLY A 48 19.58 39.47 -2.71
C GLY A 48 18.22 38.98 -3.22
N HIS A 49 17.32 39.87 -3.62
CA HIS A 49 16.02 39.50 -4.21
C HIS A 49 16.19 38.58 -5.44
N GLY A 50 17.09 38.93 -6.36
CA GLY A 50 17.36 38.13 -7.56
C GLY A 50 17.90 36.72 -7.27
N ALA A 51 18.59 36.51 -6.15
CA ALA A 51 19.06 35.19 -5.76
C ALA A 51 17.92 34.30 -5.25
N VAL A 52 16.99 34.89 -4.48
CA VAL A 52 15.82 34.17 -3.95
C VAL A 52 14.88 33.78 -5.09
N THR A 53 14.57 34.70 -6.01
CA THR A 53 13.70 34.40 -7.15
C THR A 53 14.32 33.38 -8.10
N ALA A 54 15.64 33.42 -8.30
CA ALA A 54 16.35 32.41 -9.09
C ALA A 54 16.24 31.01 -8.47
N VAL A 55 16.41 30.87 -7.15
CA VAL A 55 16.28 29.57 -6.47
C VAL A 55 14.84 29.05 -6.52
N LEU A 56 13.85 29.91 -6.29
CA LEU A 56 12.43 29.52 -6.36
C LEU A 56 12.01 29.13 -7.78
N GLY A 57 12.48 29.88 -8.79
CA GLY A 57 12.28 29.55 -10.21
C GLY A 57 12.92 28.22 -10.58
N ALA A 58 14.18 27.99 -10.18
CA ALA A 58 14.85 26.71 -10.43
C ALA A 58 14.11 25.53 -9.76
N ALA A 59 13.56 25.72 -8.56
CA ALA A 59 12.75 24.70 -7.90
C ALA A 59 11.46 24.40 -8.68
N ARG A 60 10.80 25.44 -9.22
CA ARG A 60 9.60 25.32 -10.08
C ARG A 60 9.91 24.51 -11.34
N ASP A 61 11.02 24.82 -12.02
CA ASP A 61 11.45 24.14 -13.24
C ASP A 61 11.72 22.64 -12.99
N ARG A 62 12.34 22.30 -11.86
CA ARG A 62 12.58 20.90 -11.48
C ARG A 62 11.29 20.12 -11.22
N LEU A 63 10.25 20.76 -10.70
CA LEU A 63 8.95 20.11 -10.53
C LEU A 63 8.27 19.86 -11.88
N ASP A 64 8.41 20.78 -12.84
CA ASP A 64 7.89 20.59 -14.20
C ASP A 64 8.66 19.48 -14.94
N GLU A 65 9.98 19.39 -14.78
CA GLU A 65 10.78 18.28 -15.30
C GLU A 65 10.33 16.93 -14.71
N LEU A 66 10.04 16.88 -13.41
CA LEU A 66 9.53 15.68 -12.74
C LEU A 66 8.14 15.28 -13.26
N ASP A 67 7.24 16.25 -13.44
CA ASP A 67 5.89 16.00 -13.99
C ASP A 67 5.95 15.41 -15.40
N GLN A 68 6.83 15.97 -16.25
CA GLN A 68 7.07 15.47 -17.59
C GLN A 68 7.68 14.07 -17.58
N ALA A 69 8.65 13.82 -16.71
CA ALA A 69 9.29 12.51 -16.59
C ALA A 69 8.28 11.43 -16.18
N LEU A 70 7.44 11.71 -15.17
CA LEU A 70 6.39 10.79 -14.71
C LEU A 70 5.36 10.53 -15.80
N THR A 71 4.91 11.59 -16.50
CA THR A 71 3.99 11.46 -17.65
C THR A 71 4.59 10.58 -18.75
N GLN A 72 5.88 10.77 -19.06
CA GLN A 72 6.57 9.99 -20.08
C GLN A 72 6.75 8.52 -19.67
N SER A 73 7.09 8.26 -18.40
CA SER A 73 7.15 6.91 -17.84
C SER A 73 5.80 6.21 -17.93
N ALA A 74 4.71 6.90 -17.57
CA ALA A 74 3.36 6.35 -17.65
C ALA A 74 2.96 5.98 -19.08
N ARG A 75 3.23 6.85 -20.05
CA ARG A 75 2.99 6.57 -21.47
C ARG A 75 3.78 5.37 -21.96
N THR A 76 5.06 5.29 -21.60
CA THR A 76 5.94 4.18 -22.01
C THR A 76 5.47 2.85 -21.43
N LEU A 77 4.98 2.85 -20.18
CA LEU A 77 4.38 1.66 -19.55
C LEU A 77 3.08 1.25 -20.25
N SER A 78 2.20 2.20 -20.57
CA SER A 78 0.97 1.93 -21.31
C SER A 78 1.27 1.36 -22.71
N ASP A 79 2.20 1.97 -23.45
CA ASP A 79 2.60 1.51 -24.79
C ASP A 79 3.21 0.09 -24.75
N ALA A 80 4.00 -0.21 -23.72
CA ALA A 80 4.56 -1.54 -23.50
C ALA A 80 3.47 -2.59 -23.21
N ALA A 81 2.48 -2.23 -22.40
CA ALA A 81 1.31 -3.08 -22.12
C ALA A 81 0.48 -3.34 -23.40
N ASP A 82 0.25 -2.32 -24.23
CA ASP A 82 -0.47 -2.42 -25.52
C ASP A 82 0.25 -3.32 -26.52
N HIS A 83 1.58 -3.20 -26.60
CA HIS A 83 2.39 -4.04 -27.47
C HIS A 83 2.39 -5.50 -27.02
N HIS A 84 2.31 -5.77 -25.72
CA HIS A 84 2.23 -7.12 -25.16
C HIS A 84 0.85 -7.77 -25.43
N ASP A 85 -0.25 -7.02 -25.34
CA ASP A 85 -1.61 -7.52 -25.60
C ASP A 85 -1.77 -7.95 -27.08
N ARG A 86 -1.21 -7.17 -28.02
CA ARG A 86 -1.22 -7.50 -29.46
C ARG A 86 -0.42 -8.74 -29.85
N LYS A 87 0.64 -9.11 -29.11
CA LYS A 87 1.43 -10.32 -29.40
C LYS A 87 0.78 -11.61 -28.93
N ASN A 88 -0.19 -11.54 -28.00
CA ASN A 88 -0.79 -12.71 -27.35
C ASN A 88 -2.16 -13.12 -27.93
N GLU A 89 -2.65 -12.47 -28.99
CA GLU A 89 -3.90 -12.87 -29.68
C GLU A 89 -3.81 -14.24 -30.40
N GLY A 90 -2.65 -14.93 -30.36
CA GLY A 90 -2.42 -16.23 -30.99
C GLY A 90 -2.19 -17.43 -30.07
N VAL A 91 -2.24 -17.30 -28.73
CA VAL A 91 -1.98 -18.43 -27.81
C VAL A 91 -3.04 -18.47 -26.71
N THR A 92 -4.01 -19.37 -26.88
CA THR A 92 -5.10 -19.61 -25.94
C THR A 92 -4.69 -20.47 -24.75
N ASP A 93 -5.29 -20.15 -23.61
CA ASP A 93 -5.53 -20.99 -22.43
C ASP A 93 -4.34 -21.42 -21.56
N ALA A 94 -4.05 -20.58 -20.55
CA ALA A 94 -3.46 -21.04 -19.29
C ALA A 94 -4.27 -20.51 -18.09
N LYS A 95 -4.92 -21.48 -17.44
CA LYS A 95 -5.64 -21.41 -16.16
C LYS A 95 -4.75 -20.79 -15.08
N SER A 96 -5.27 -19.81 -14.34
CA SER A 96 -4.57 -19.27 -13.17
C SER A 96 -4.35 -20.40 -12.14
N PRO A 97 -3.21 -20.44 -11.42
CA PRO A 97 -2.97 -21.48 -10.43
C PRO A 97 -4.08 -21.46 -9.36
N PRO A 98 -4.55 -22.63 -8.89
CA PRO A 98 -5.52 -22.68 -7.81
C PRO A 98 -4.91 -22.11 -6.53
N ALA A 99 -5.73 -21.41 -5.73
CA ALA A 99 -5.38 -20.99 -4.38
C ALA A 99 -4.82 -22.18 -3.59
N THR A 100 -3.66 -22.00 -2.96
CA THR A 100 -3.03 -23.04 -2.16
C THR A 100 -3.83 -23.18 -0.86
N PRO A 101 -4.27 -24.39 -0.45
CA PRO A 101 -4.98 -24.58 0.81
C PRO A 101 -4.14 -24.05 1.99
N GLY A 102 -4.68 -23.10 2.76
CA GLY A 102 -4.07 -22.56 3.99
C GLY A 102 -3.38 -21.19 3.89
N ALA A 103 -3.50 -20.46 2.78
CA ALA A 103 -3.03 -19.06 2.70
C ALA A 103 -3.87 -18.12 3.58
N ALA A 104 -3.31 -16.97 3.96
CA ALA A 104 -4.07 -15.94 4.66
C ALA A 104 -5.21 -15.44 3.76
N GLU A 105 -6.39 -15.23 4.35
CA GLU A 105 -7.58 -14.80 3.63
C GLU A 105 -8.37 -13.77 4.44
N PHE A 106 -9.17 -12.98 3.73
CA PHE A 106 -10.22 -12.20 4.37
C PHE A 106 -11.51 -13.02 4.39
N GLY A 107 -12.19 -12.99 5.54
CA GLY A 107 -13.58 -13.42 5.62
C GLY A 107 -14.51 -12.22 5.74
N HIS A 108 -15.60 -12.41 6.48
CA HIS A 108 -16.63 -11.39 6.65
C HIS A 108 -17.09 -11.31 8.10
N ALA A 109 -16.67 -10.26 8.80
CA ALA A 109 -17.13 -9.99 10.15
C ALA A 109 -18.48 -9.26 10.17
N ARG A 110 -19.33 -9.64 11.12
CA ARG A 110 -20.60 -8.94 11.42
C ARG A 110 -20.43 -7.73 12.34
N SER A 111 -19.19 -7.45 12.77
CA SER A 111 -18.87 -6.40 13.74
C SER A 111 -17.42 -5.98 13.66
N THR A 112 -17.14 -4.71 13.94
CA THR A 112 -15.78 -4.16 14.06
C THR A 112 -15.10 -4.50 15.38
N ASN A 113 -15.81 -5.13 16.33
CA ASN A 113 -15.24 -5.59 17.59
C ASN A 113 -14.46 -6.90 17.40
N TYR A 114 -13.30 -6.81 16.74
CA TYR A 114 -12.45 -7.94 16.39
C TYR A 114 -12.05 -8.83 17.59
N ARG A 115 -11.85 -8.23 18.78
CA ARG A 115 -11.55 -9.01 19.99
C ARG A 115 -12.72 -9.90 20.37
N LYS A 116 -13.95 -9.37 20.28
CA LYS A 116 -15.15 -10.15 20.50
C LYS A 116 -15.29 -11.23 19.42
N THR A 117 -15.12 -10.89 18.14
CA THR A 117 -15.13 -11.85 17.02
C THR A 117 -14.17 -13.03 17.30
N PHE A 118 -12.93 -12.74 17.69
CA PHE A 118 -11.93 -13.75 17.98
C PHE A 118 -12.28 -14.59 19.23
N PHE A 119 -12.66 -13.96 20.34
CA PHE A 119 -12.94 -14.68 21.59
C PHE A 119 -14.30 -15.39 21.60
N ASP A 120 -15.24 -15.02 20.73
CA ASP A 120 -16.46 -15.81 20.52
C ASP A 120 -16.12 -17.14 19.83
N ALA A 121 -15.18 -17.14 18.87
CA ALA A 121 -14.70 -18.34 18.20
C ALA A 121 -13.71 -19.16 19.06
N HIS A 122 -12.89 -18.49 19.87
CA HIS A 122 -11.85 -19.11 20.70
C HIS A 122 -11.93 -18.67 22.18
N PRO A 123 -13.03 -18.98 22.89
CA PRO A 123 -13.29 -18.47 24.23
C PRO A 123 -12.24 -18.91 25.25
N HIS A 124 -11.67 -20.11 25.08
CA HIS A 124 -10.65 -20.67 25.96
C HIS A 124 -9.32 -19.89 25.91
N LEU A 125 -9.07 -19.07 24.88
CA LEU A 125 -7.85 -18.25 24.75
C LEU A 125 -7.96 -16.88 25.43
N LYS A 126 -9.14 -16.54 25.97
CA LYS A 126 -9.36 -15.26 26.63
C LYS A 126 -8.41 -15.08 27.80
N GLY A 127 -7.73 -13.93 27.84
CA GLY A 127 -6.72 -13.63 28.85
C GLY A 127 -5.34 -14.22 28.55
N GLN A 128 -5.21 -15.21 27.66
CA GLN A 128 -3.94 -15.88 27.33
C GLN A 128 -3.21 -15.27 26.13
N VAL A 129 -3.95 -14.62 25.23
CA VAL A 129 -3.42 -14.06 23.98
C VAL A 129 -3.75 -12.56 23.84
N VAL A 130 -2.97 -11.88 23.01
CA VAL A 130 -3.31 -10.59 22.39
C VAL A 130 -3.81 -10.88 20.98
N VAL A 131 -5.00 -10.38 20.63
CA VAL A 131 -5.55 -10.52 19.29
C VAL A 131 -4.87 -9.51 18.36
N HIS A 132 -4.28 -10.00 17.28
CA HIS A 132 -3.58 -9.23 16.25
C HIS A 132 -4.25 -9.46 14.89
N HIS A 133 -4.17 -8.49 14.00
CA HIS A 133 -4.64 -8.61 12.63
C HIS A 133 -3.56 -9.19 11.72
N ALA A 134 -3.87 -10.17 10.87
CA ALA A 134 -2.88 -10.72 9.94
C ALA A 134 -2.45 -9.65 8.95
N VAL A 135 -3.40 -9.08 8.20
CA VAL A 135 -3.28 -7.78 7.52
C VAL A 135 -3.68 -6.66 8.48
N GLU A 136 -2.74 -5.78 8.84
CA GLU A 136 -2.98 -4.74 9.84
C GLU A 136 -4.10 -3.77 9.42
N ARG A 137 -4.89 -3.33 10.39
CA ARG A 137 -5.99 -2.36 10.18
C ARG A 137 -5.56 -1.10 9.43
N GLN A 138 -4.33 -0.64 9.63
CA GLN A 138 -3.83 0.58 8.95
C GLN A 138 -3.63 0.39 7.44
N ALA A 139 -3.56 -0.84 6.93
CA ALA A 139 -3.51 -1.09 5.49
C ALA A 139 -4.71 -0.47 4.76
N ALA A 140 -5.89 -0.41 5.37
CA ALA A 140 -7.07 0.25 4.78
C ALA A 140 -6.91 1.78 4.68
N GLN A 141 -6.07 2.38 5.52
CA GLN A 141 -5.78 3.82 5.48
C GLN A 141 -4.61 4.13 4.53
N ILE A 142 -3.62 3.24 4.48
CA ILE A 142 -2.44 3.38 3.61
C ILE A 142 -2.80 3.08 2.15
N TYR A 143 -3.65 2.07 1.90
CA TYR A 143 -4.07 1.61 0.58
C TYR A 143 -5.60 1.70 0.41
N PRO A 144 -6.18 2.91 0.32
CA PRO A 144 -7.63 3.07 0.15
C PRO A 144 -8.15 2.39 -1.12
N ASP A 145 -7.32 2.32 -2.17
CA ASP A 145 -7.68 1.73 -3.47
C ASP A 145 -7.60 0.19 -3.48
N ALA A 146 -7.05 -0.43 -2.43
CA ALA A 146 -7.07 -1.88 -2.28
C ALA A 146 -8.47 -2.43 -1.96
N GLY A 147 -9.45 -1.56 -1.67
CA GLY A 147 -10.84 -1.93 -1.45
C GLY A 147 -11.04 -2.82 -0.23
N LEU A 148 -10.24 -2.61 0.83
CA LEU A 148 -10.36 -3.31 2.11
C LEU A 148 -11.59 -2.79 2.86
N THR A 149 -12.50 -3.68 3.23
CA THR A 149 -13.68 -3.31 4.04
C THR A 149 -13.43 -3.53 5.52
N ASP A 150 -14.18 -2.84 6.38
CA ASP A 150 -14.16 -3.10 7.82
C ASP A 150 -14.52 -4.56 8.14
N GLU A 151 -15.42 -5.16 7.37
CA GLU A 151 -15.85 -6.55 7.54
C GLU A 151 -14.72 -7.53 7.25
N GLU A 152 -13.92 -7.26 6.21
CA GLU A 152 -12.73 -8.05 5.86
C GLU A 152 -11.62 -7.86 6.90
N ILE A 153 -11.32 -6.61 7.26
CA ILE A 153 -10.27 -6.30 8.23
C ILE A 153 -10.58 -6.94 9.59
N HIS A 154 -11.85 -6.94 10.03
CA HIS A 154 -12.24 -7.50 11.33
C HIS A 154 -12.68 -8.97 11.29
N SER A 155 -12.60 -9.63 10.13
CA SER A 155 -12.94 -11.05 9.92
C SER A 155 -12.11 -11.98 10.78
N LEU A 156 -12.67 -13.12 11.20
CA LEU A 156 -11.97 -14.09 12.06
C LEU A 156 -10.71 -14.62 11.37
N GLU A 157 -10.80 -14.83 10.07
CA GLU A 157 -9.78 -15.30 9.14
C GLU A 157 -8.57 -14.36 9.10
N ASN A 158 -8.78 -13.06 9.32
CA ASN A 158 -7.73 -12.05 9.41
C ASN A 158 -7.23 -11.82 10.85
N LEU A 159 -7.55 -12.69 11.83
CA LEU A 159 -7.13 -12.52 13.23
C LEU A 159 -6.18 -13.64 13.69
N ARG A 160 -5.19 -13.26 14.50
CA ARG A 160 -4.18 -14.15 15.09
C ARG A 160 -4.15 -13.94 16.61
N GLY A 161 -4.12 -15.03 17.38
CA GLY A 161 -3.93 -14.95 18.83
C GLY A 161 -2.45 -15.09 19.19
N VAL A 162 -1.80 -13.97 19.51
CA VAL A 162 -0.38 -13.94 19.91
C VAL A 162 -0.28 -14.22 21.42
N PRO A 163 0.40 -15.27 21.89
CA PRO A 163 0.46 -15.58 23.33
C PRO A 163 1.05 -14.45 24.17
N LYS A 164 0.59 -14.27 25.41
CA LYS A 164 1.15 -13.28 26.35
C LYS A 164 2.40 -13.82 27.06
N GLY A 165 3.37 -12.95 27.37
CA GLY A 165 4.57 -13.28 28.17
C GLY A 165 5.82 -12.49 27.76
N GLU A 166 6.86 -12.48 28.61
CA GLU A 166 8.06 -11.64 28.42
C GLU A 166 8.90 -11.98 27.18
N ALA A 167 8.98 -13.27 26.80
CA ALA A 167 9.60 -13.66 25.53
C ALA A 167 8.78 -13.21 24.29
N ASN A 168 7.53 -12.80 24.47
CA ASN A 168 6.54 -12.59 23.39
C ASN A 168 6.33 -11.10 23.03
N ASN A 169 6.38 -10.21 24.03
CA ASN A 169 6.21 -8.76 23.84
C ASN A 169 7.34 -8.12 23.01
N LEU A 170 8.59 -8.58 23.18
CA LEU A 170 9.75 -8.09 22.43
C LEU A 170 9.93 -8.76 21.06
N VAL A 171 9.28 -9.92 20.83
CA VAL A 171 9.65 -10.82 19.72
C VAL A 171 8.54 -10.98 18.69
N HIS A 172 7.24 -10.90 19.02
CA HIS A 172 6.20 -11.12 18.00
C HIS A 172 5.51 -9.84 17.57
N LEU A 173 4.95 -9.06 18.48
CA LEU A 173 4.24 -7.81 18.09
C LEU A 173 5.20 -6.76 17.52
N SER A 174 6.39 -6.59 18.11
CA SER A 174 7.38 -5.65 17.55
C SER A 174 7.96 -6.13 16.22
N ARG A 175 8.15 -7.44 16.01
CA ARG A 175 8.68 -7.95 14.74
C ARG A 175 7.64 -7.90 13.63
N LEU A 176 6.40 -8.33 13.90
CA LEU A 176 5.27 -8.18 12.99
C LEU A 176 5.09 -6.71 12.58
N ARG A 177 5.09 -5.80 13.56
CA ARG A 177 4.97 -4.36 13.28
C ARG A 177 6.13 -3.81 12.44
N LYS A 178 7.37 -4.24 12.72
CA LYS A 178 8.55 -3.84 11.93
C LYS A 178 8.52 -4.39 10.51
N ALA A 179 8.10 -5.65 10.34
CA ALA A 179 7.94 -6.27 9.03
C ALA A 179 6.86 -5.56 8.21
N TRP A 180 5.71 -5.27 8.81
CA TRP A 180 4.66 -4.48 8.17
C TRP A 180 5.11 -3.05 7.81
N ASN A 181 5.86 -2.37 8.69
CA ASN A 181 6.46 -1.07 8.35
C ASN A 181 7.37 -1.17 7.12
N ALA A 182 8.28 -2.14 7.09
CA ALA A 182 9.15 -2.33 5.93
C ALA A 182 8.34 -2.60 4.66
N PHE A 183 7.29 -3.43 4.75
CA PHE A 183 6.38 -3.65 3.63
C PHE A 183 5.74 -2.34 3.15
N TYR A 184 5.22 -1.50 4.06
CA TYR A 184 4.62 -0.22 3.68
C TYR A 184 5.62 0.76 3.08
N ASP A 185 6.85 0.80 3.59
CA ASP A 185 7.93 1.66 3.08
C ASP A 185 8.37 1.24 1.67
N GLU A 186 8.41 -0.07 1.39
CA GLU A 186 8.84 -0.63 0.11
C GLU A 186 7.72 -0.70 -0.94
N ASN A 187 6.46 -0.72 -0.52
CA ASN A 187 5.29 -0.90 -1.38
C ASN A 187 4.38 0.33 -1.29
N ILE A 188 4.72 1.39 -2.02
CA ILE A 188 3.94 2.64 -2.05
C ILE A 188 2.51 2.41 -2.56
N ILE A 189 2.32 1.37 -3.39
CA ILE A 189 1.02 0.87 -3.83
C ILE A 189 1.01 -0.64 -3.60
N ALA A 190 -0.06 -1.15 -2.98
CA ALA A 190 -0.27 -2.57 -2.77
C ALA A 190 -1.73 -2.92 -3.06
N THR A 191 -1.94 -4.07 -3.70
CA THR A 191 -3.26 -4.65 -3.90
C THR A 191 -3.70 -5.44 -2.66
N LYS A 192 -4.99 -5.80 -2.62
CA LYS A 192 -5.52 -6.73 -1.61
C LYS A 192 -4.75 -8.05 -1.60
N GLN A 193 -4.33 -8.55 -2.77
CA GLN A 193 -3.57 -9.79 -2.87
C GLN A 193 -2.16 -9.65 -2.30
N ASP A 194 -1.46 -8.54 -2.57
CA ASP A 194 -0.11 -8.31 -2.04
C ASP A 194 -0.11 -8.30 -0.50
N LEU A 195 -1.16 -7.73 0.10
CA LEU A 195 -1.36 -7.72 1.54
C LEU A 195 -1.58 -9.13 2.09
N LEU A 196 -2.39 -9.95 1.42
CA LEU A 196 -2.65 -11.34 1.81
C LEU A 196 -1.42 -12.23 1.59
N ASP A 197 -0.64 -12.01 0.54
CA ASP A 197 0.60 -12.71 0.27
C ASP A 197 1.64 -12.40 1.35
N PHE A 198 1.75 -11.12 1.74
CA PHE A 198 2.62 -10.72 2.84
C PHE A 198 2.15 -11.27 4.19
N ALA A 199 0.84 -11.25 4.47
CA ALA A 199 0.28 -11.90 5.67
C ALA A 199 0.54 -13.42 5.67
N THR A 200 0.43 -14.09 4.52
CA THR A 200 0.74 -15.52 4.36
C THR A 200 2.21 -15.79 4.68
N LYS A 201 3.13 -14.96 4.18
CA LYS A 201 4.55 -15.06 4.52
C LYS A 201 4.78 -14.93 6.02
N MET A 202 4.12 -13.98 6.68
CA MET A 202 4.22 -13.83 8.13
C MET A 202 3.65 -15.02 8.90
N ASP A 203 2.55 -15.60 8.41
CA ASP A 203 1.96 -16.82 8.96
C ASP A 203 2.87 -18.04 8.74
N ASP A 204 3.60 -18.15 7.62
CA ASP A 204 4.60 -19.20 7.42
C ASP A 204 5.76 -19.09 8.43
N GLU A 205 6.18 -17.86 8.75
CA GLU A 205 7.31 -17.62 9.66
C GLU A 205 6.94 -17.78 11.14
N HIS A 206 5.67 -17.53 11.51
CA HIS A 206 5.23 -17.42 12.91
C HIS A 206 3.98 -18.22 13.27
N GLY A 207 3.32 -18.85 12.30
CA GLY A 207 2.00 -19.48 12.43
C GLY A 207 1.93 -20.54 13.53
N THR A 208 2.98 -21.34 13.66
CA THR A 208 3.09 -22.38 14.70
C THR A 208 3.10 -21.84 16.14
N GLN A 209 3.42 -20.55 16.31
CA GLN A 209 3.49 -19.88 17.61
C GLN A 209 2.21 -19.14 17.98
N PHE A 210 1.31 -18.95 17.01
CA PHE A 210 -0.02 -18.39 17.26
C PHE A 210 -0.93 -19.41 17.94
N ARG A 211 -1.99 -18.90 18.56
CA ARG A 211 -3.05 -19.69 19.19
C ARG A 211 -4.41 -19.19 18.68
N PRO A 212 -5.19 -20.02 17.95
CA PRO A 212 -4.76 -21.31 17.39
C PRO A 212 -3.60 -21.13 16.38
N PRO A 213 -2.80 -22.18 16.14
CA PRO A 213 -1.84 -22.18 15.04
C PRO A 213 -2.56 -22.07 13.70
N VAL A 214 -1.95 -21.39 12.73
CA VAL A 214 -2.56 -21.17 11.41
C VAL A 214 -1.77 -21.75 10.24
N ARG A 215 -0.47 -22.06 10.42
CA ARG A 215 0.42 -22.76 9.48
C ARG A 215 1.55 -23.42 10.27
#